data_AF-A0A7X9ED92-F1
#
_entry.id   AF-A0A7X9ED92-F1
#
_cell.length_a   1.000
_cell.length_b   1.000
_cell.length_c   1.000
_cell.angle_alpha   90.00
_cell.angle_beta   90.00
_cell.angle_gamma   90.00
#
_symmetry.space_group_name_H-M   'P 1'
#
loop_
_entity.id
_entity.type
_entity.pdbx_description
1 polymer ?
#
loop_
_entity_poly.entity_id
_entity_poly.type
_entity_poly.pdbx_seq_one_letter_code
_entity_poly.pdbx_strand_id
1 'polypeptide(L)' 'MNILAMLFGWLNDQLLKMRWLSELVRLLVEKVFGLSVSERIGGSIHFFIYDTIKIFILLSLLIFVISYIQSYFPP' A
#
# COMPACT_ATOMS: atom_id res chain seq x y z
N MET A 1 -8.57 0.91 27.97
CA MET A 1 -9.18 1.58 26.80
C MET A 1 -8.18 2.04 25.73
N ASN A 2 -6.86 1.77 25.84
CA ASN A 2 -5.87 2.22 24.83
C ASN A 2 -5.45 1.15 23.82
N ILE A 3 -5.55 -0.14 24.16
CA ILE A 3 -5.05 -1.23 23.31
C ILE A 3 -5.87 -1.38 22.03
N LEU A 4 -7.21 -1.30 22.12
CA LEU A 4 -8.08 -1.34 20.94
C LEU A 4 -7.82 -0.17 20.00
N ALA A 5 -7.62 1.04 20.54
CA ALA A 5 -7.30 2.22 19.74
C ALA A 5 -5.90 2.11 19.09
N MET A 6 -4.91 1.55 19.79
CA MET A 6 -3.59 1.25 19.23
C MET A 6 -3.67 0.21 18.12
N LEU A 7 -4.44 -0.87 18.30
CA LEU A 7 -4.61 -1.92 17.29
C LEU A 7 -5.31 -1.38 16.04
N PHE A 8 -6.40 -0.62 16.19
CA PHE A 8 -7.07 0.03 15.05
C PHE A 8 -6.18 1.05 14.34
N GLY A 9 -5.41 1.84 15.09
CA GLY A 9 -4.45 2.79 14.54
C GLY A 9 -3.34 2.09 13.74
N TRP A 10 -2.77 1.03 14.29
CA TRP A 10 -1.76 0.22 13.61
C TRP A 10 -2.32 -0.47 12.37
N LEU A 11 -3.52 -1.06 12.45
CA LEU A 11 -4.17 -1.72 11.33
C LEU A 11 -4.48 -0.73 10.21
N ASN A 12 -4.96 0.47 10.54
CA ASN A 12 -5.15 1.54 9.57
C ASN A 12 -3.83 1.97 8.90
N ASP A 13 -2.75 2.09 9.67
CA ASP A 13 -1.43 2.46 9.18
C ASP A 13 -0.80 1.38 8.27
N GLN A 14 -1.08 0.11 8.53
CA GLN A 14 -0.62 -1.00 7.69
C GLN A 14 -1.50 -1.24 6.47
N LEU A 15 -2.83 -1.11 6.61
CA LEU A 15 -3.80 -1.54 5.60
C LEU A 15 -4.20 -0.39 4.67
N LEU A 16 -4.52 0.80 5.20
CA LEU A 16 -4.85 1.97 4.37
C LEU A 16 -3.60 2.76 3.96
N LYS A 17 -2.70 3.05 4.92
CA LYS A 17 -1.47 3.81 4.59
C LYS A 17 -0.38 2.94 3.97
N MET A 18 -0.48 1.61 4.06
CA MET A 18 0.48 0.67 3.48
C MET A 18 1.93 1.09 3.75
N ARG A 19 2.26 1.41 5.01
CA ARG A 19 3.62 1.86 5.37
C ARG A 19 4.69 0.85 4.98
N TRP A 20 4.39 -0.44 5.12
CA TRP A 20 5.25 -1.53 4.67
C TRP A 20 5.60 -1.45 3.17
N LEU A 21 4.64 -1.05 2.33
CA LEU A 21 4.85 -0.88 0.89
C LEU A 21 5.78 0.29 0.61
N SER A 22 5.65 1.39 1.36
CA SER A 22 6.52 2.56 1.24
C SER A 22 7.99 2.22 1.52
N GLU A 23 8.24 1.45 2.58
CA GLU A 23 9.59 0.96 2.93
C GLU A 23 10.15 -0.01 1.89
N LEU A 24 9.31 -0.89 1.34
CA LEU A 24 9.72 -1.84 0.30
C LEU A 24 10.09 -1.11 -0.99
N VAL A 25 9.27 -0.15 -1.43
CA VAL A 25 9.56 0.70 -2.60
C VAL A 25 10.81 1.54 -2.35
N ARG A 26 11.00 2.05 -1.13
CA ARG A 26 12.23 2.78 -0.75
C ARG A 26 13.46 1.90 -0.91
N LEU A 27 13.44 0.69 -0.36
CA LEU A 27 14.53 -0.28 -0.51
C LEU A 27 14.76 -0.65 -1.97
N LEU A 28 13.72 -0.76 -2.78
CA LEU A 28 13.82 -1.05 -4.21
C LEU A 28 14.50 0.13 -4.94
N VAL A 29 14.06 1.37 -4.70
CA VAL A 29 14.65 2.56 -5.32
C VAL A 29 16.11 2.74 -4.89
N GLU A 30 16.41 2.63 -3.60
CA GLU A 30 17.77 2.78 -3.07
C GLU A 30 18.70 1.65 -3.55
N LYS A 31 18.26 0.38 -3.55
CA LYS A 31 19.12 -0.77 -3.89
C LYS A 31 19.18 -1.10 -5.37
N VAL A 32 18.10 -0.94 -6.12
CA VAL A 32 18.03 -1.32 -7.55
C VAL A 32 18.46 -0.16 -8.43
N PHE A 33 18.00 1.06 -8.13
CA PHE A 33 18.33 2.23 -8.94
C PHE A 33 19.56 2.97 -8.42
N GLY A 34 20.02 2.71 -7.18
CA GLY A 34 21.18 3.40 -6.60
C GLY A 34 20.96 4.90 -6.41
N LEU A 35 19.73 5.37 -6.57
CA LEU A 35 19.35 6.78 -6.51
C LEU A 35 18.91 7.12 -5.08
N SER A 36 19.44 8.22 -4.55
CA SER A 36 19.02 8.70 -3.24
C SER A 36 17.58 9.21 -3.31
N VAL A 37 16.70 8.75 -2.42
CA VAL A 37 15.29 9.21 -2.35
C VAL A 37 15.20 10.70 -1.97
N SER A 38 16.30 11.27 -1.48
CA SER A 38 16.52 12.69 -1.24
C SER A 38 16.59 13.55 -2.50
N GLU A 39 16.90 12.97 -3.66
CA GLU A 39 16.87 13.69 -4.94
C GLU A 39 15.46 13.75 -5.51
N ARG A 40 15.11 14.85 -6.19
CA ARG A 40 13.78 15.05 -6.82
C ARG A 40 13.40 13.88 -7.74
N ILE A 41 14.37 13.28 -8.41
CA ILE A 41 14.16 12.13 -9.31
C ILE A 41 13.85 10.86 -8.50
N GLY A 42 14.64 10.55 -7.47
CA GLY A 42 14.42 9.38 -6.60
C GLY A 42 13.07 9.45 -5.87
N GLY A 43 12.69 10.62 -5.35
CA GLY A 43 11.39 10.84 -4.73
C GLY A 43 10.21 10.67 -5.69
N SER A 44 10.35 11.11 -6.96
CA SER A 44 9.28 10.97 -7.97
C SER A 44 9.08 9.52 -8.38
N ILE A 45 10.17 8.75 -8.56
CA ILE A 45 10.10 7.31 -8.87
C ILE A 45 9.50 6.54 -7.70
N HIS A 46 9.93 6.85 -6.46
CA HIS A 46 9.37 6.25 -5.25
C HIS A 46 7.86 6.49 -5.16
N PHE A 47 7.42 7.74 -5.35
CA PHE A 47 6.01 8.11 -5.34
C PHE A 47 5.22 7.39 -6.44
N PHE A 48 5.73 7.35 -7.66
CA PHE A 48 5.07 6.71 -8.79
C PHE A 48 4.87 5.20 -8.59
N ILE A 49 5.93 4.49 -8.17
CA ILE A 49 5.85 3.05 -7.92
C ILE A 49 4.93 2.76 -6.73
N TYR A 50 5.06 3.54 -5.65
CA TYR A 50 4.22 3.41 -4.46
C TYR A 50 2.73 3.59 -4.80
N ASP A 51 2.38 4.64 -5.55
CA ASP A 51 0.99 4.90 -5.92
C ASP A 51 0.44 3.86 -6.90
N THR A 52 1.24 3.43 -7.87
CA THR A 52 0.84 2.39 -8.84
C THR A 52 0.52 1.07 -8.14
N ILE A 53 1.40 0.62 -7.24
CA ILE A 53 1.17 -0.64 -6.52
C ILE A 53 0.03 -0.48 -5.52
N LYS A 54 -0.06 0.65 -4.81
CA LYS A 54 -1.12 0.89 -3.83
C LYS A 54 -2.51 0.80 -4.48
N ILE A 55 -2.73 1.52 -5.58
CA ILE A 55 -4.06 1.51 -6.22
C ILE A 55 -4.37 0.15 -6.84
N PHE A 56 -3.37 -0.56 -7.37
CA PHE A 56 -3.55 -1.91 -7.88
C PHE A 56 -4.04 -2.85 -6.78
N ILE A 57 -3.39 -2.87 -5.62
CA ILE A 57 -3.81 -3.69 -4.47
C ILE A 57 -5.22 -3.31 -4.01
N LEU A 58 -5.50 -2.01 -3.86
CA LEU A 58 -6.82 -1.54 -3.43
C LEU A 58 -7.93 -1.95 -4.40
N LEU A 59 -7.70 -1.80 -5.70
CA LEU A 59 -8.67 -2.14 -6.73
C LEU A 59 -8.87 -3.66 -6.83
N SER A 60 -7.78 -4.45 -6.78
CA SER A 60 -7.87 -5.90 -6.75
C SER A 60 -8.65 -6.39 -5.53
N LEU A 61 -8.36 -5.86 -4.34
CA LEU A 61 -9.11 -6.18 -3.12
C LEU A 61 -10.59 -5.84 -3.28
N LEU A 62 -10.91 -4.64 -3.80
CA LEU A 62 -12.29 -4.22 -4.01
C LEU A 62 -13.04 -5.16 -4.95
N ILE A 63 -12.45 -5.48 -6.10
CA ILE A 63 -13.05 -6.39 -7.08
C ILE A 63 -13.22 -7.77 -6.47
N PHE A 64 -12.22 -8.28 -5.73
CA PHE A 64 -12.31 -9.57 -5.05
C PHE A 64 -13.43 -9.59 -4.00
N VAL A 65 -13.57 -8.54 -3.20
CA VAL A 65 -14.63 -8.44 -2.19
C VAL A 65 -16.00 -8.42 -2.84
N ILE A 66 -16.19 -7.63 -3.89
CA ILE A 66 -17.45 -7.57 -4.64
C ILE A 66 -17.76 -8.94 -5.28
N SER A 67 -16.76 -9.55 -5.93
CA SER A 67 -16.86 -10.88 -6.53
C SER A 67 -17.21 -11.96 -5.49
N TYR A 68 -16.57 -11.90 -4.32
CA TYR A 68 -16.84 -12.79 -3.20
C TYR A 68 -18.29 -12.63 -2.73
N ILE A 69 -18.75 -11.40 -2.48
CA ILE A 69 -20.14 -11.15 -2.04
C ILE A 69 -21.15 -11.68 -3.07
N GLN A 70 -20.94 -11.40 -4.36
CA GLN A 70 -21.82 -11.89 -5.43
C GLN A 70 -21.82 -13.42 -5.54
N SER A 71 -20.72 -14.09 -5.20
CA SER A 71 -20.67 -15.56 -5.22
C SER A 71 -21.56 -16.21 -4.17
N TYR A 72 -21.77 -15.59 -3.00
CA TYR A 72 -22.64 -16.14 -1.93
C TYR A 72 -24.08 -15.65 -2.04
N PHE A 73 -24.29 -14.50 -2.67
CA PHE A 73 -25.60 -13.95 -2.99
C PHE A 73 -25.73 -13.79 -4.51
N PRO A 74 -25.80 -14.90 -5.26
CA PRO A 74 -26.15 -14.84 -6.67
C PRO A 74 -27.55 -14.21 -6.81
N PRO A 75 -27.79 -13.41 -7.86
CA PRO A 75 -29.09 -12.76 -8.08
C PRO A 75 -30.24 -13.76 -8.19
#